data_AF-A0A916YNF3-F1
#
_entry.id   AF-A0A916YNF3-F1
#
_cell.length_a   1.000
_cell.length_b   1.000
_cell.length_c   1.000
_cell.angle_alpha   90.00
_cell.angle_beta   90.00
_cell.angle_gamma   90.00
#
_symmetry.space_group_name_H-M   'P 1'
#
loop_
_entity.id
_entity.type
_entity.pdbx_description
1 polymer ?
#
loop_
_entity_poly.entity_id
_entity_poly.type
_entity_poly.pdbx_seq_one_letter_code
_entity_poly.pdbx_strand_id
1 'polypeptide(L)'
;MKPEQHSFKRQLDEELDALRFTGHHKVRTRTHPRSWLERLRSIWNTELEIPLLPAGSAVLVLLAIAAVHEWQQSHTDENGTGNPQLIEAGGNTYWDDDYKKAVAMNETDRQD
;
A
#
# COMPACT_ATOMS: atom_id res chain seq x y z
N MET A 1 27.36 41.27 31.76
CA MET A 1 26.84 40.12 32.54
C MET A 1 27.10 40.41 34.01
N LYS A 2 26.10 40.27 34.88
CA LYS A 2 26.18 40.70 36.29
C LYS A 2 26.88 39.61 37.14
N PRO A 3 27.73 39.96 38.12
CA PRO A 3 28.50 38.98 38.89
C PRO A 3 27.63 37.98 39.68
N GLU A 4 26.41 38.37 40.02
CA GLU A 4 25.42 37.53 40.72
C GLU A 4 24.91 36.36 39.87
N GLN A 5 24.98 36.45 38.54
CA GLN A 5 24.56 35.35 37.66
C GLN A 5 25.57 34.19 37.66
N HIS A 6 26.85 34.47 37.95
CA HIS A 6 27.90 33.47 37.96
C HIS A 6 27.86 32.58 39.20
N SER A 7 27.58 33.16 40.37
CA SER A 7 27.44 32.39 41.61
C SER A 7 26.21 31.47 41.55
N PHE A 8 25.08 32.01 41.09
CA PHE A 8 23.85 31.25 40.96
C PHE A 8 23.96 30.09 39.96
N LYS A 9 24.60 30.34 38.80
CA LYS A 9 24.81 29.28 37.81
C LYS A 9 25.70 28.16 38.35
N ARG A 10 26.77 28.50 39.08
CA ARG A 10 27.70 27.51 39.62
C ARG A 10 27.03 26.62 40.68
N GLN A 11 26.23 27.21 41.56
CA GLN A 11 25.47 26.47 42.57
C GLN A 11 24.45 25.54 41.92
N LEU A 12 23.77 26.01 40.86
CA LEU A 12 22.83 25.20 40.10
C LEU A 12 23.52 24.05 39.36
N ASP A 13 24.69 24.29 38.76
CA ASP A 13 25.47 23.25 38.09
C ASP A 13 25.95 22.18 39.10
N GLU A 14 26.33 22.58 40.33
CA GLU A 14 26.70 21.65 41.42
C GLU A 14 25.50 20.82 41.91
N GLU A 15 24.30 21.42 42.02
CA GLU A 15 23.06 20.71 42.40
C GLU A 15 22.58 19.75 41.29
N LEU A 16 22.78 20.11 40.02
CA LEU A 16 22.34 19.34 38.86
C LEU A 16 23.36 18.29 38.40
N ASP A 17 24.61 18.31 38.88
CA ASP A 17 25.62 17.32 38.53
C ASP A 17 25.20 15.89 38.95
N ALA A 18 24.45 15.79 40.06
CA ALA A 18 23.83 14.53 40.50
C ALA A 18 22.66 14.07 39.61
N LEU A 19 22.06 14.99 38.84
CA LEU A 19 20.90 14.76 37.98
C LEU A 19 21.35 14.67 36.52
N ARG A 20 21.73 13.47 36.10
CA ARG A 20 22.12 13.22 34.71
C ARG A 20 20.90 13.16 33.79
N PHE A 21 20.57 14.26 33.13
CA PHE A 21 19.46 14.32 32.17
C PHE A 21 19.77 13.53 30.89
N THR A 22 19.30 12.29 30.80
CA THR A 22 19.48 11.41 29.62
C THR A 22 18.48 11.68 28.50
N GLY A 23 17.45 12.49 28.75
CA GLY A 23 16.33 12.74 27.84
C GLY A 23 16.47 13.93 26.89
N HIS A 24 17.62 14.61 26.84
CA HIS A 24 17.78 15.84 26.04
C HIS A 24 17.42 15.66 24.56
N HIS A 25 17.77 14.51 23.98
CA HIS A 25 17.39 14.18 22.61
C HIS A 25 15.85 14.05 22.47
N LYS A 26 15.19 13.38 23.42
CA LYS A 26 13.74 13.12 23.43
C LYS A 26 12.91 14.40 23.66
N VAL A 27 13.41 15.34 24.45
CA VAL A 27 12.76 16.64 24.63
C VAL A 27 12.94 17.50 23.39
N ARG A 28 14.15 17.51 22.80
CA ARG A 28 14.47 18.33 21.63
C ARG A 28 13.71 17.92 20.37
N THR A 29 13.51 16.62 20.14
CA THR A 29 12.65 16.13 19.05
C THR A 29 11.17 16.48 19.25
N ARG A 30 10.72 16.62 20.51
CA ARG A 30 9.33 16.98 20.84
C ARG A 30 9.04 18.47 20.67
N THR A 31 9.98 19.36 21.01
CA THR A 31 9.73 20.80 20.97
C THR A 31 10.12 21.47 19.65
N HIS A 32 11.03 20.91 18.86
CA HIS A 32 11.42 21.44 17.55
C HIS A 32 11.67 20.30 16.54
N PRO A 33 10.63 19.75 15.89
CA PRO A 33 10.82 18.81 14.79
C PRO A 33 11.55 19.51 13.64
N ARG A 34 12.68 18.92 13.21
CA ARG A 34 13.64 19.54 12.29
C ARG A 34 13.34 19.26 10.82
N SER A 35 12.47 18.31 10.52
CA SER A 35 12.13 17.93 9.13
C SER A 35 10.63 17.77 8.90
N TRP A 36 10.20 17.99 7.67
CA TRP A 36 8.82 17.77 7.23
C TRP A 36 8.39 16.31 7.44
N LEU A 37 9.32 15.36 7.31
CA LEU A 37 9.11 13.95 7.61
C LEU A 37 8.84 13.71 9.11
N GLU A 38 9.55 14.41 10.00
CA GLU A 38 9.33 14.34 11.46
C GLU A 38 8.00 14.97 11.88
N ARG A 39 7.53 16.01 11.18
CA ARG A 39 6.19 16.58 11.42
C ARG A 39 5.09 15.59 11.06
N LEU A 40 5.23 14.89 9.93
CA LEU A 40 4.30 13.84 9.53
C LEU A 40 4.30 12.68 10.53
N ARG A 41 5.48 12.28 11.02
CA ARG A 41 5.65 11.31 12.11
C ARG A 41 5.19 11.80 13.48
N SER A 42 5.01 13.10 13.70
CA SER A 42 4.40 13.61 14.95
C SER A 42 2.87 13.59 14.89
N ILE A 43 2.29 13.68 13.67
CA ILE A 43 0.85 13.60 13.44
C ILE A 43 0.40 12.14 13.45
N TRP A 44 1.18 11.26 12.84
CA TRP A 44 1.03 9.82 12.98
C TRP A 44 1.59 9.42 14.33
N ASN A 45 0.71 9.10 15.29
CA ASN A 45 1.08 8.74 16.66
C ASN A 45 2.38 7.91 16.72
N THR A 46 3.42 8.48 17.33
CA THR A 46 4.81 7.99 17.36
C THR A 46 5.01 6.56 17.88
N GLU A 47 3.94 5.91 18.36
CA GLU A 47 3.93 4.52 18.83
C GLU A 47 3.63 3.49 17.73
N LEU A 48 3.19 3.91 16.54
CA LEU A 48 3.14 3.00 15.39
C LEU A 48 4.54 2.92 14.75
N GLU A 49 5.41 2.10 15.35
CA GLU A 49 6.58 1.55 14.68
C GLU A 49 6.10 0.58 13.59
N ILE A 50 5.58 1.11 12.49
CA ILE A 50 5.25 0.28 11.33
C ILE A 50 6.58 -0.20 10.77
N PRO A 51 6.90 -1.50 10.88
CA PRO A 51 8.17 -1.99 10.38
C PRO A 51 8.13 -1.81 8.86
N LEU A 52 9.17 -1.20 8.28
CA LEU A 52 9.21 -0.82 6.87
C LEU A 52 9.07 -2.03 5.94
N LEU A 53 9.57 -3.20 6.36
CA LEU A 53 9.46 -4.44 5.60
C LEU A 53 7.99 -4.89 5.39
N PRO A 54 7.17 -5.15 6.43
CA PRO A 54 5.79 -5.58 6.26
C PRO A 54 4.90 -4.54 5.58
N ALA A 55 5.12 -3.24 5.82
CA ALA A 55 4.39 -2.20 5.11
C ALA A 55 4.76 -2.12 3.63
N GLY A 56 6.05 -2.21 3.31
CA GLY A 56 6.54 -2.26 1.94
C GLY A 56 5.99 -3.46 1.18
N SER A 57 6.00 -4.64 1.79
CA SER A 57 5.42 -5.84 1.17
C SER A 57 3.91 -5.72 0.95
N ALA A 58 3.17 -5.12 1.88
CA ALA A 58 1.73 -4.92 1.72
C ALA A 58 1.42 -4.00 0.51
N VAL A 59 2.18 -2.93 0.34
CA VAL A 59 2.05 -2.03 -0.82
C VAL A 59 2.41 -2.75 -2.12
N LEU A 60 3.49 -3.53 -2.13
CA LEU A 60 3.88 -4.31 -3.32
C LEU A 60 2.82 -5.35 -3.70
N VAL A 61 2.21 -6.02 -2.73
CA VAL A 61 1.12 -6.97 -2.98
C VAL A 61 -0.09 -6.26 -3.56
N LEU A 62 -0.48 -5.10 -3.01
CA LEU A 62 -1.59 -4.31 -3.56
C LEU A 62 -1.32 -3.85 -5.00
N LEU A 63 -0.09 -3.40 -5.29
CA LEU A 63 0.32 -3.03 -6.64
C LEU A 63 0.32 -4.23 -7.59
N ALA A 64 0.76 -5.40 -7.13
CA ALA A 64 0.73 -6.63 -7.92
C ALA A 64 -0.71 -7.05 -8.25
N ILE A 65 -1.64 -6.97 -7.29
CA ILE A 65 -3.06 -7.25 -7.51
C ILE A 65 -3.65 -6.27 -8.54
N ALA A 66 -3.38 -4.97 -8.39
CA ALA A 66 -3.84 -3.95 -9.32
C ALA A 66 -3.29 -4.19 -10.75
N ALA A 67 -2.01 -4.54 -10.87
CA ALA A 67 -1.39 -4.84 -12.15
C ALA A 67 -1.99 -6.10 -12.82
N VAL A 68 -2.26 -7.15 -12.04
CA VAL A 68 -2.92 -8.36 -12.55
C VAL A 68 -4.35 -8.07 -13.00
N HIS A 69 -5.10 -7.27 -12.25
CA HIS A 69 -6.46 -6.88 -12.61
C HIS A 69 -6.50 -6.10 -13.93
N GLU A 70 -5.62 -5.10 -14.08
CA GLU A 70 -5.50 -4.32 -15.32
C GLU A 70 -5.10 -5.21 -16.51
N TRP A 71 -4.17 -6.14 -16.30
CA TRP A 71 -3.74 -7.08 -17.32
C TRP A 71 -4.86 -8.02 -17.76
N GLN A 72 -5.65 -8.56 -16.81
CA GLN A 72 -6.81 -9.39 -17.10
C GLN A 72 -7.91 -8.64 -17.85
N GLN A 73 -8.22 -7.39 -17.46
CA GLN A 73 -9.19 -6.58 -18.21
C GLN A 73 -8.72 -6.35 -19.65
N SER A 74 -7.44 -6.02 -19.84
CA SER A 74 -6.88 -5.80 -21.18
C SER A 74 -6.93 -7.06 -22.07
N HIS A 75 -6.86 -8.26 -21.48
CA HIS A 75 -6.88 -9.54 -22.24
C HIS A 75 -8.29 -10.14 -22.36
N THR A 76 -9.26 -9.64 -21.60
CA THR A 76 -10.66 -10.07 -21.68
C THR A 76 -11.37 -9.41 -22.86
N ASP A 77 -10.95 -8.21 -23.25
CA ASP A 77 -11.53 -7.50 -24.40
C ASP A 77 -11.03 -8.04 -25.77
N GLU A 78 -9.95 -8.83 -25.80
CA GLU A 78 -9.37 -9.36 -27.04
C GLU A 78 -9.99 -10.70 -27.50
N ASN A 79 -10.64 -11.45 -26.60
CA ASN A 79 -11.43 -12.63 -26.95
C ASN A 79 -12.90 -12.24 -26.95
N GLY A 80 -13.34 -11.64 -28.05
CA GLY A 80 -14.67 -11.09 -28.20
C GLY A 80 -15.78 -12.03 -27.75
N THR A 81 -16.68 -11.51 -26.92
CA THR A 81 -18.08 -11.91 -26.69
C THR A 81 -18.56 -11.02 -25.54
N GLY A 82 -19.33 -9.96 -25.78
CA GLY A 82 -20.72 -10.13 -26.19
C GLY A 82 -21.42 -10.97 -25.13
N ASN A 83 -22.04 -10.30 -24.15
CA ASN A 83 -22.84 -10.85 -23.05
C ASN A 83 -23.25 -12.32 -23.28
N PRO A 84 -22.73 -13.29 -22.50
CA PRO A 84 -22.78 -14.69 -22.89
C PRO A 84 -24.24 -15.15 -22.95
N GLN A 85 -24.72 -15.41 -24.17
CA GLN A 85 -26.11 -15.73 -24.42
C GLN A 85 -26.28 -17.25 -24.43
N LEU A 86 -27.25 -17.72 -23.65
CA LEU A 86 -27.66 -19.12 -23.62
C LEU A 86 -28.70 -19.35 -24.72
N ILE A 87 -28.52 -20.42 -25.49
CA ILE A 87 -29.47 -20.86 -26.52
C ILE A 87 -29.92 -22.28 -26.22
N GLU A 88 -31.16 -22.61 -26.62
CA GLU A 88 -31.70 -23.96 -26.52
C GLU A 88 -31.72 -24.62 -27.89
N ALA A 89 -31.02 -25.75 -28.02
CA ALA A 89 -30.96 -26.53 -29.25
C ALA A 89 -31.16 -28.02 -28.93
N GLY A 90 -32.12 -28.66 -29.60
CA GLY A 90 -32.38 -30.09 -29.40
C GLY A 90 -32.78 -30.47 -27.97
N GLY A 91 -33.42 -29.56 -27.22
CA GLY A 91 -33.85 -29.78 -25.83
C GLY A 91 -32.75 -29.64 -24.77
N ASN A 92 -31.54 -29.26 -25.17
CA ASN A 92 -30.43 -28.96 -24.28
C ASN A 92 -30.01 -27.49 -24.40
N THR A 93 -29.54 -26.90 -23.31
CA THR A 93 -29.04 -25.52 -23.28
C THR A 93 -27.54 -25.48 -23.51
N TYR A 94 -27.10 -24.66 -24.46
CA TYR A 94 -25.69 -24.45 -24.80
C TYR A 94 -25.34 -22.97 -24.80
N TRP A 95 -24.05 -22.66 -24.67
CA TRP A 95 -23.53 -21.33 -24.95
C TRP A 95 -23.54 -21.08 -26.45
N ASP A 96 -24.03 -19.91 -26.88
CA ASP A 96 -24.20 -19.56 -28.29
C ASP A 96 -22.88 -19.67 -29.10
N ASP A 97 -21.77 -19.23 -28.51
CA ASP A 97 -20.47 -19.21 -29.17
C ASP A 97 -19.91 -20.62 -29.40
N ASP A 98 -20.03 -21.48 -28.39
CA ASP A 98 -19.60 -22.88 -28.47
C ASP A 98 -20.43 -23.66 -29.47
N TYR A 99 -21.75 -23.41 -29.51
CA TYR A 99 -22.65 -24.04 -30.47
C TYR A 99 -22.32 -23.64 -31.91
N LYS A 100 -22.16 -22.33 -32.17
CA LYS A 100 -21.79 -21.82 -33.50
C LYS A 100 -20.46 -22.38 -33.98
N LYS A 101 -19.46 -22.46 -33.10
CA LYS A 101 -18.15 -23.04 -33.40
C LYS A 101 -18.26 -24.53 -33.76
N ALA A 102 -19.02 -25.30 -32.98
CA ALA A 102 -19.23 -26.72 -33.24
C ALA A 102 -19.97 -26.97 -34.56
N VAL A 103 -20.98 -26.17 -34.90
CA VAL A 103 -21.68 -26.25 -36.19
C VAL A 103 -20.75 -25.92 -37.35
N ALA A 104 -19.94 -24.85 -37.23
CA ALA A 104 -18.99 -24.45 -38.27
C ALA A 104 -17.92 -25.53 -38.55
N MET A 105 -17.43 -26.23 -37.51
CA MET A 105 -16.49 -27.34 -37.69
C MET A 105 -17.14 -28.52 -38.42
N ASN A 106 -18.39 -28.89 -38.09
CA ASN A 106 -19.10 -29.99 -38.74
C ASN A 106 -19.46 -29.71 -40.21
N GLU A 107 -19.71 -28.44 -40.55
CA GLU A 107 -19.98 -28.04 -41.94
C GLU A 107 -18.70 -28.12 -42.80
N THR A 108 -17.54 -27.80 -42.21
CA THR A 108 -16.24 -27.88 -42.88
C THR A 108 -15.86 -29.35 -43.16
N ASP A 109 -16.02 -30.24 -42.17
CA ASP A 109 -15.76 -31.69 -42.33
C ASP A 109 -16.71 -32.38 -43.33
N ARG A 110 -17.82 -31.75 -43.70
CA ARG A 110 -18.80 -32.29 -44.67
C ARG A 110 -18.56 -31.84 -46.11
N GLN A 111 -17.66 -30.89 -46.35
CA GLN A 111 -17.36 -30.35 -47.68
C GLN A 111 -16.09 -30.93 -48.32
N ASP A 112 -15.38 -31.82 -47.62
CA ASP A 112 -14.29 -32.67 -48.16
C ASP A 112 -14.79 -34.09 -48.52
#